data_AF-W4V4L7-F1
#
_entry.id   AF-W4V4L7-F1
#
_cell.length_a   1.000
_cell.length_b   1.000
_cell.length_c   1.000
_cell.angle_alpha   90.00
_cell.angle_beta   90.00
_cell.angle_gamma   90.00
#
_symmetry.space_group_name_H-M   'P 1'
#
loop_
_entity.id
_entity.type
_entity.pdbx_description
1 polymer ?
#
loop_
_entity_poly.entity_id
_entity_poly.type
_entity_poly.pdbx_seq_one_letter_code
_entity_poly.pdbx_strand_id
1 'polypeptide(L)'
;MQLAYAIGVARPVSVRVDTFGTGTIPEEKIESLVNKHFDLRPAGIIKTLDLRRPIYKQTAAYGHFGRTDVDLPWEKTDKADDLRREALEM
;
A
#
# COMPACT_ATOMS: atom_id res chain seq x y z
N MET A 1 4.12 1.06 -8.37
CA MET A 1 2.88 1.81 -8.09
C MET A 1 3.20 3.28 -7.92
N GLN A 2 2.30 4.17 -8.34
CA GLN A 2 2.38 5.62 -8.16
C GLN A 2 1.05 6.14 -7.59
N LEU A 3 1.13 7.13 -6.70
CA LEU A 3 -0.01 7.85 -6.13
C LEU A 3 0.22 9.35 -6.32
N ALA A 4 -0.84 10.09 -6.63
CA ALA A 4 -0.82 11.55 -6.69
C ALA A 4 -1.95 12.14 -5.84
N TYR A 5 -1.69 13.26 -5.16
CA TYR A 5 -2.66 13.97 -4.33
C TYR A 5 -2.66 15.46 -4.68
N ALA A 6 -3.84 16.08 -4.58
CA ALA A 6 -3.97 17.53 -4.56
C ALA A 6 -4.15 18.01 -3.11
N ILE A 7 -3.51 19.12 -2.74
CA ILE A 7 -3.62 19.69 -1.40
C ILE A 7 -5.10 19.97 -1.06
N GLY A 8 -5.54 19.51 0.11
CA GLY A 8 -6.93 19.62 0.55
C GLY A 8 -7.90 18.57 -0.01
N VAL A 9 -7.45 17.67 -0.91
CA VAL A 9 -8.27 16.58 -1.45
C VAL A 9 -7.94 15.27 -0.75
N ALA A 10 -8.96 14.62 -0.18
CA ALA A 10 -8.76 13.42 0.63
C ALA A 10 -8.37 12.18 -0.19
N ARG A 11 -9.02 11.93 -1.33
CA ARG A 11 -8.70 10.78 -2.20
C ARG A 11 -7.55 11.14 -3.14
N PRO A 12 -6.71 10.17 -3.56
CA PRO A 12 -5.70 10.42 -4.58
C PRO A 12 -6.38 10.87 -5.88
N VAL A 13 -5.73 11.78 -6.60
CA VAL A 13 -6.15 12.20 -7.94
C VAL A 13 -5.71 11.21 -9.02
N SER A 14 -4.74 10.34 -8.70
CA SER A 14 -4.32 9.23 -9.56
C SER A 14 -3.75 8.09 -8.72
N VAL A 15 -4.11 6.87 -9.10
CA VAL A 15 -3.48 5.60 -8.69
C VAL A 15 -2.99 4.94 -9.97
N ARG A 16 -1.74 4.51 -10.03
CA ARG A 16 -1.21 3.77 -11.19
C ARG A 16 -0.42 2.56 -10.74
N VAL A 17 -0.73 1.42 -11.35
CA VAL A 17 0.02 0.18 -11.20
C VAL A 17 0.87 -0.03 -12.46
N ASP A 18 2.06 -0.60 -12.28
CA ASP A 18 2.94 -1.03 -13.36
C ASP A 18 3.65 -2.28 -12.83
N THR A 19 3.41 -3.41 -13.48
CA THR A 19 3.93 -4.73 -13.11
C THR A 19 5.17 -5.11 -13.91
N PHE A 20 5.62 -4.24 -14.83
CA PHE A 20 6.75 -4.49 -15.72
C PHE A 20 6.64 -5.83 -16.47
N GLY A 21 5.41 -6.23 -16.83
CA GLY A 21 5.12 -7.46 -17.57
C GLY A 21 5.10 -8.75 -16.74
N THR A 22 5.18 -8.66 -15.41
CA THR A 22 5.17 -9.83 -14.52
C THR A 22 3.81 -10.13 -13.88
N GLY A 23 2.82 -9.26 -14.09
CA GLY A 23 1.48 -9.44 -13.55
C GLY A 23 0.79 -10.69 -14.09
N THR A 24 0.10 -11.42 -13.22
CA THR A 24 -0.70 -12.61 -13.59
C THR A 24 -2.14 -12.26 -13.98
N ILE A 25 -2.55 -11.01 -13.78
CA ILE A 25 -3.83 -10.44 -14.18
C ILE A 25 -3.60 -9.03 -14.76
N PRO A 26 -4.54 -8.48 -15.57
CA PRO A 26 -4.44 -7.11 -16.09
C PRO A 26 -4.24 -6.06 -14.98
N GLU A 27 -3.43 -5.03 -15.26
CA GLU A 27 -3.08 -3.99 -14.30
C GLU A 27 -4.31 -3.21 -13.81
N GLU A 28 -5.33 -3.07 -14.64
CA GLU A 28 -6.60 -2.42 -14.29
C GLU A 28 -7.37 -3.22 -13.22
N LYS A 29 -7.28 -4.57 -13.25
CA LYS A 29 -7.82 -5.42 -12.19
C LYS A 29 -7.02 -5.26 -10.90
N ILE A 30 -5.69 -5.15 -10.99
CA ILE A 30 -4.84 -4.90 -9.81
C ILE A 30 -5.16 -3.54 -9.19
N GLU A 31 -5.31 -2.50 -10.00
CA GLU A 31 -5.72 -1.17 -9.52
C GLU A 31 -7.09 -1.20 -8.83
N SER A 32 -8.03 -1.97 -9.38
CA SER A 32 -9.36 -2.17 -8.78
C SER A 32 -9.25 -2.85 -7.41
N LEU A 33 -8.43 -3.89 -7.29
CA LEU A 33 -8.14 -4.56 -6.02
C LEU A 33 -7.48 -3.61 -5.01
N VAL A 34 -6.52 -2.80 -5.44
CA VAL A 34 -5.87 -1.80 -4.58
C VAL A 34 -6.90 -0.80 -4.03
N ASN A 35 -7.75 -0.24 -4.89
CA ASN A 35 -8.79 0.70 -4.47
C ASN A 35 -9.85 0.07 -3.55
N LYS A 36 -10.11 -1.23 -3.68
CA LYS A 36 -11.06 -1.96 -2.84
C LYS A 36 -10.49 -2.29 -1.46
N HIS A 37 -9.24 -2.73 -1.39
CA HIS A 37 -8.63 -3.27 -0.16
C HIS A 37 -7.92 -2.22 0.69
N PHE A 38 -7.51 -1.10 0.09
CA PHE A 38 -6.72 -0.06 0.77
C PHE A 38 -7.46 1.29 0.78
N ASP A 39 -7.65 1.86 1.97
CA ASP A 39 -8.08 3.25 2.11
C ASP A 39 -6.90 4.19 1.88
N LEU A 40 -6.72 4.60 0.61
CA LEU A 40 -5.62 5.45 0.18
C LEU A 40 -5.80 6.94 0.53
N ARG A 41 -6.78 7.32 1.35
CA ARG A 41 -6.85 8.69 1.89
C ARG A 41 -5.74 8.87 2.93
N PRO A 42 -5.13 10.06 3.10
CA PRO A 42 -4.08 10.27 4.10
C PRO A 42 -4.49 9.82 5.52
N ALA A 43 -5.72 10.13 5.94
CA ALA A 43 -6.25 9.67 7.22
C ALA A 43 -6.49 8.15 7.29
N GLY A 44 -6.85 7.52 6.17
CA GLY A 44 -7.00 6.08 6.04
C GLY A 44 -5.67 5.36 6.19
N ILE A 45 -4.63 5.83 5.48
CA ILE A 45 -3.26 5.30 5.57
C ILE A 45 -2.74 5.40 7.01
N ILE A 46 -2.88 6.57 7.65
CA ILE A 46 -2.46 6.78 9.04
C ILE A 46 -3.15 5.81 10.00
N LYS A 47 -4.46 5.58 9.81
CA LYS A 47 -5.25 4.69 10.66
C LYS A 47 -4.86 3.23 10.47
N THR A 48 -4.82 2.76 9.22
CA THR A 48 -4.55 1.35 8.88
C THR A 48 -3.16 0.93 9.33
N LEU A 49 -2.16 1.80 9.16
CA LEU A 49 -0.78 1.52 9.55
C LEU A 49 -0.45 1.97 10.98
N ASP A 50 -1.41 2.51 11.73
CA ASP A 50 -1.21 3.01 13.10
C ASP A 50 0.04 3.91 13.25
N LEU A 51 0.10 4.95 12.41
CA LEU A 51 1.30 5.77 12.21
C LEU A 51 1.52 6.87 13.27
N ARG A 52 0.53 7.15 14.13
CA ARG A 52 0.62 8.22 15.16
C ARG A 52 1.32 7.73 16.43
N ARG A 53 2.50 7.15 16.27
CA ARG A 53 3.32 6.55 17.34
C ARG A 53 4.81 6.86 17.12
N PRO A 54 5.66 6.83 18.16
CA PRO A 54 7.08 7.15 18.04
C PRO A 54 7.92 5.99 17.44
N ILE A 55 7.60 5.55 16.22
CA ILE A 55 8.21 4.37 15.57
C ILE A 55 9.30 4.70 14.53
N TYR A 56 9.61 5.98 14.30
CA TYR A 56 10.42 6.43 13.16
C TYR A 56 11.93 6.48 13.41
N LYS A 57 12.40 6.51 14.66
CA LYS A 57 13.83 6.64 14.96
C LYS A 57 14.66 5.47 14.39
N GLN A 58 14.12 4.26 14.46
CA GLN A 58 14.78 3.04 13.98
C GLN A 58 14.95 2.98 12.46
N THR A 59 14.16 3.76 11.70
CA THR A 59 14.21 3.80 10.23
C THR A 59 15.11 4.92 9.70
N ALA A 60 15.66 5.78 10.58
CA ALA A 60 16.49 6.92 10.19
C ALA A 60 17.87 6.52 9.66
N ALA A 61 18.26 5.26 9.84
CA ALA A 61 19.47 4.66 9.29
C ALA A 61 19.14 3.25 8.75
N TYR A 62 19.92 2.82 7.75
CA TYR A 62 19.79 1.52 7.09
C TYR A 62 18.45 1.27 6.38
N GLY A 63 17.72 2.34 6.03
CA GLY A 63 16.53 2.30 5.18
C GLY A 63 15.21 2.08 5.92
N HIS A 64 14.11 2.47 5.25
CA HIS A 64 12.73 2.39 5.75
C HIS A 64 12.00 1.11 5.36
N PHE A 65 12.49 0.39 4.35
CA PHE A 65 11.81 -0.74 3.72
C PHE A 65 12.66 -2.00 3.72
N GLY A 66 12.01 -3.16 3.73
CA GLY A 66 12.67 -4.48 3.66
C GLY A 66 13.43 -4.86 4.93
N ARG A 67 13.16 -4.17 6.03
CA ARG A 67 13.80 -4.39 7.33
C ARG A 67 12.98 -5.40 8.13
N THR A 68 13.52 -6.60 8.32
CA THR A 68 12.89 -7.69 9.09
C THR A 68 13.31 -7.72 10.56
N ASP A 69 14.29 -6.88 10.93
CA ASP A 69 14.83 -6.74 12.28
C ASP A 69 14.05 -5.74 13.16
N VAL A 70 13.04 -5.07 12.60
CA VAL A 70 12.17 -4.11 13.29
C VAL A 70 10.70 -4.35 12.92
N ASP A 71 9.79 -4.13 13.88
CA ASP A 71 8.35 -4.27 13.63
C ASP A 71 7.79 -2.96 13.03
N LEU A 72 7.67 -2.93 11.71
CA LEU A 72 7.11 -1.82 10.95
C LEU A 72 5.77 -2.22 10.32
N PRO A 73 4.71 -1.43 10.51
CA PRO A 73 3.36 -1.82 10.09
C PRO A 73 3.22 -1.98 8.57
N TRP A 74 4.01 -1.25 7.77
CA TRP A 74 3.98 -1.33 6.31
C TRP A 74 4.75 -2.51 5.71
N GLU A 75 5.55 -3.23 6.51
CA GLU A 75 6.24 -4.45 6.08
C GLU A 75 5.35 -5.70 6.22
N LYS A 76 4.17 -5.57 6.87
CA LYS A 76 3.24 -6.68 7.05
C LYS A 76 2.60 -7.05 5.71
N THR A 77 2.58 -8.35 5.40
CA THR A 77 1.96 -8.92 4.20
C THR A 77 0.56 -9.49 4.48
N ASP A 78 -0.14 -8.92 5.46
CA ASP A 78 -1.44 -9.40 5.94
C ASP A 78 -2.59 -9.28 4.92
N LYS A 79 -2.38 -8.51 3.85
CA LYS A 79 -3.30 -8.41 2.70
C LYS A 79 -3.05 -9.39 1.56
N ALA A 80 -1.93 -10.12 1.59
CA ALA A 80 -1.52 -10.94 0.45
C ALA A 80 -2.54 -12.04 0.11
N ASP A 81 -3.05 -12.77 1.10
CA ASP A 81 -4.01 -13.85 0.89
C ASP A 81 -5.37 -13.35 0.41
N ASP A 82 -5.83 -12.21 0.93
CA ASP A 82 -7.08 -11.57 0.50
C ASP A 82 -7.01 -11.13 -0.96
N LEU A 83 -5.89 -10.48 -1.35
CA LEU A 83 -5.65 -10.06 -2.72
C LEU A 83 -5.56 -11.25 -3.67
N ARG A 84 -4.83 -12.30 -3.29
CA ARG A 84 -4.69 -13.52 -4.09
C ARG A 84 -6.03 -14.21 -4.32
N ARG A 85 -6.82 -14.38 -3.25
CA ARG A 85 -8.13 -15.04 -3.32
C ARG A 85 -9.04 -14.30 -4.29
N GLU A 86 -9.17 -12.98 -4.13
CA GLU A 86 -10.06 -12.21 -4.99
C GLU A 86 -9.55 -12.12 -6.44
N ALA A 87 -8.24 -12.04 -6.65
CA ALA A 87 -7.66 -12.07 -7.99
C ALA A 87 -7.97 -13.36 -8.77
N LEU A 88 -8.11 -14.50 -8.08
CA LEU A 88 -8.47 -15.79 -8.69
C LEU A 88 -9.96 -15.89 -9.06
N GLU A 89 -10.81 -15.08 -8.43
CA GLU A 89 -12.26 -15.04 -8.68
C GLU A 89 -12.65 -14.09 -9.82
N MET A 90 -11.73 -13.20 -10.24
CA MET A 90 -11.96 -12.17 -11.28
C MET A 90 -11.60 -12.62 -12.70
#